data_AF-A0A958JXD3-F1
#
_entry.id   AF-A0A958JXD3-F1
#
_cell.length_a   1.000
_cell.length_b   1.000
_cell.length_c   1.000
_cell.angle_alpha   90.00
_cell.angle_beta   90.00
_cell.angle_gamma   90.00
#
_symmetry.space_group_name_H-M   'P 1'
#
loop_
_entity.id
_entity.type
_entity.pdbx_description
1 polymer ?
#
loop_
_entity_poly.entity_id
_entity_poly.type
_entity_poly.pdbx_seq_one_letter_code
_entity_poly.pdbx_strand_id
1 'polypeptide(L)'
;YRSRVKLHESETPIFSEHRIDDQVSDTMKGEVKLPSGGAIVIDTLEALVAIDVNSGKATAGGNIEETAYKTNLEAADEIARQLRLRDLGGLIVIDFIDMLDRRHKAAVERQMKEAVHLDRARIEVGKLSKFGLLEMSRQRLRSSLASHSHLKCQHCSGTGIVKNPELVALEVLRKIQGAVVLGNISLVKSRLAPGAALFLLNNKKFELSSLERDYNVKIFILADGRLRADEYQFEMESKHSQQEAEREAHRAEQEQNKEAEPQMLDHDDDEDSTSAEQVDPAKGKAASVETSAEMPSS
;
A
#
# COMPACT_ATOMS: atom_id res chain seq x y z
N TYR A 1 19.41 -39.61 -24.83
CA TYR A 1 19.30 -38.37 -24.02
C TYR A 1 20.65 -37.80 -23.60
N ARG A 2 21.62 -38.60 -23.11
CA ARG A 2 22.97 -38.10 -22.73
C ARG A 2 23.69 -37.30 -23.83
N SER A 3 23.54 -37.65 -25.11
CA SER A 3 24.18 -36.93 -26.23
C SER A 3 23.59 -35.55 -26.55
N ARG A 4 22.44 -35.17 -25.97
CA ARG A 4 21.83 -33.84 -26.13
C ARG A 4 22.17 -32.87 -25.00
N VAL A 5 22.77 -33.35 -23.92
CA VAL A 5 23.18 -32.54 -22.76
C VAL A 5 24.63 -32.12 -22.99
N LYS A 6 24.88 -30.82 -23.01
CA LYS A 6 26.21 -30.23 -23.20
C LYS A 6 26.47 -29.26 -22.04
N LEU A 7 27.67 -29.29 -21.48
CA LEU A 7 28.10 -28.31 -20.49
C LEU A 7 28.34 -26.98 -21.20
N HIS A 8 27.88 -25.89 -20.59
CA HIS A 8 28.19 -24.53 -21.04
C HIS A 8 29.52 -24.11 -20.42
N GLU A 9 30.55 -23.91 -21.25
CA GLU A 9 31.93 -23.62 -20.81
C GLU A 9 32.34 -22.16 -21.05
N SER A 10 31.48 -21.36 -21.68
CA SER A 10 31.72 -19.95 -21.97
C SER A 10 31.66 -19.11 -20.69
N GLU A 11 32.53 -18.11 -20.58
CA GLU A 11 32.53 -17.14 -19.48
C GLU A 11 31.28 -16.24 -19.51
N THR A 12 30.64 -16.11 -20.67
CA THR A 12 29.41 -15.34 -20.81
C THR A 12 28.22 -16.16 -20.29
N PRO A 13 27.33 -15.58 -19.46
CA PRO A 13 26.13 -16.28 -19.02
C PRO A 13 25.30 -16.80 -20.21
N ILE A 14 24.79 -18.03 -20.10
CA ILE A 14 24.14 -18.74 -21.20
C ILE A 14 22.97 -17.97 -21.84
N PHE A 15 22.19 -17.22 -21.04
CA PHE A 15 21.07 -16.42 -21.59
C PHE A 15 21.57 -15.18 -22.35
N SER A 16 22.64 -14.56 -21.88
CA SER A 16 23.25 -13.41 -22.55
C SER A 16 23.88 -13.80 -23.86
N GLU A 17 24.56 -14.96 -23.89
CA GLU A 17 25.13 -15.52 -25.12
C GLU A 17 24.06 -15.77 -26.19
N HIS A 18 22.88 -16.26 -25.77
CA HIS A 18 21.74 -16.47 -26.67
C HIS A 18 20.83 -15.24 -26.85
N ARG A 19 21.14 -14.09 -26.23
CA ARG A 19 20.32 -12.86 -26.25
C ARG A 19 18.87 -13.08 -25.82
N ILE A 20 18.68 -13.89 -24.77
CA ILE A 20 17.37 -14.23 -24.22
C ILE A 20 17.02 -13.34 -23.02
N ASP A 21 18.00 -12.70 -22.36
CA ASP A 21 17.78 -11.89 -21.15
C ASP A 21 16.70 -10.82 -21.34
N ASP A 22 16.74 -10.08 -22.44
CA ASP A 22 15.73 -9.06 -22.76
C ASP A 22 14.33 -9.66 -22.86
N GLN A 23 14.22 -10.85 -23.47
CA GLN A 23 12.93 -11.55 -23.61
C GLN A 23 12.40 -12.06 -22.26
N VAL A 24 13.30 -12.47 -21.34
CA VAL A 24 12.92 -12.84 -19.97
C VAL A 24 12.42 -11.62 -19.22
N SER A 25 13.13 -10.49 -19.33
CA SER A 25 12.71 -9.24 -18.70
C SER A 25 11.37 -8.73 -19.24
N ASP A 26 11.14 -8.87 -20.55
CA ASP A 26 9.90 -8.45 -21.21
C ASP A 26 8.69 -9.31 -20.81
N THR A 27 8.92 -10.54 -20.36
CA THR A 27 7.85 -11.44 -19.88
C THR A 27 7.13 -10.87 -18.65
N MET A 28 7.75 -9.95 -17.91
CA MET A 28 7.15 -9.31 -16.74
C MET A 28 6.37 -8.02 -17.06
N LYS A 29 6.47 -7.50 -18.28
CA LYS A 29 5.80 -6.25 -18.67
C LYS A 29 4.32 -6.50 -18.97
N GLY A 30 3.45 -5.55 -18.61
CA GLY A 30 2.03 -5.61 -18.98
C GLY A 30 1.81 -5.54 -20.49
N GLU A 31 2.63 -4.74 -21.18
CA GLU A 31 2.59 -4.56 -22.63
C GLU A 31 3.74 -5.30 -23.33
N VAL A 32 3.44 -5.98 -24.44
CA VAL A 32 4.40 -6.69 -25.28
C VAL A 32 4.27 -6.21 -26.72
N LYS A 33 5.37 -5.78 -27.32
CA LYS A 33 5.39 -5.26 -28.71
C LYS A 33 5.33 -6.40 -29.72
N LEU A 34 4.57 -6.18 -30.78
CA LEU A 34 4.47 -7.05 -31.95
C LEU A 34 5.49 -6.64 -33.03
N PRO A 35 5.94 -7.59 -33.89
CA PRO A 35 6.91 -7.31 -34.96
C PRO A 35 6.55 -6.14 -35.86
N SER A 36 5.27 -6.00 -36.23
CA SER A 36 4.80 -4.93 -37.11
C SER A 36 4.52 -3.59 -36.40
N GLY A 37 4.88 -3.46 -35.11
CA GLY A 37 4.74 -2.22 -34.35
C GLY A 37 3.41 -2.05 -33.60
N GLY A 38 2.55 -3.07 -33.62
CA GLY A 38 1.44 -3.22 -32.68
C GLY A 38 1.93 -3.64 -31.29
N ALA A 39 0.99 -3.90 -30.38
CA ALA A 39 1.26 -4.42 -29.06
C ALA A 39 0.08 -5.23 -28.52
N ILE A 40 0.36 -6.16 -27.62
CA ILE A 40 -0.65 -6.80 -26.78
C ILE A 40 -0.49 -6.30 -25.35
N VAL A 41 -1.60 -6.04 -24.66
CA VAL A 41 -1.64 -5.67 -23.25
C VAL A 41 -2.27 -6.81 -22.48
N ILE A 42 -1.61 -7.30 -21.44
CA ILE A 42 -2.02 -8.48 -20.66
C ILE A 42 -2.33 -8.05 -19.23
N ASP A 43 -3.60 -8.09 -18.87
CA ASP A 43 -4.09 -7.78 -17.53
C ASP A 43 -4.58 -9.05 -16.83
N THR A 44 -3.92 -9.38 -15.71
CA THR A 44 -4.34 -10.51 -14.88
C THR A 44 -5.29 -10.02 -13.80
N LEU A 45 -6.56 -10.38 -13.91
CA LEU A 45 -7.60 -10.07 -12.94
C LEU A 45 -7.83 -11.27 -11.99
N GLU A 46 -8.79 -11.13 -11.07
CA GLU A 46 -9.07 -12.15 -10.05
C GLU A 46 -9.55 -13.49 -10.66
N ALA A 47 -10.51 -13.42 -11.58
CA ALA A 47 -11.15 -14.61 -12.15
C ALA A 47 -10.61 -15.00 -13.54
N LEU A 48 -10.04 -14.05 -14.27
CA LEU A 48 -9.63 -14.23 -15.66
C LEU A 48 -8.41 -13.40 -16.03
N VAL A 49 -7.79 -13.74 -17.15
CA VAL A 49 -6.78 -12.91 -17.81
C VAL A 49 -7.43 -12.22 -19.00
N ALA A 50 -7.38 -10.89 -19.04
CA ALA A 50 -7.82 -10.09 -20.17
C ALA A 50 -6.61 -9.71 -21.03
N ILE A 51 -6.74 -9.84 -22.34
CA ILE A 51 -5.71 -9.46 -23.30
C ILE A 51 -6.31 -8.54 -24.35
N ASP A 52 -5.72 -7.37 -24.54
CA ASP A 52 -6.11 -6.38 -25.53
C ASP A 52 -5.06 -6.28 -26.65
N VAL A 53 -5.50 -6.09 -27.90
CA VAL A 53 -4.63 -6.03 -29.08
C VAL A 53 -4.68 -4.64 -29.72
N ASN A 54 -3.53 -3.98 -29.77
CA ASN A 54 -3.37 -2.66 -30.35
C ASN A 54 -2.54 -2.70 -31.63
N SER A 55 -3.01 -2.08 -32.71
CA SER A 55 -2.24 -1.95 -33.97
C SER A 55 -1.13 -0.91 -33.90
N GLY A 56 -1.08 -0.10 -32.84
CA GLY A 56 -0.06 0.94 -32.66
C GLY A 56 -0.05 1.96 -33.81
N LYS A 57 1.14 2.48 -34.13
CA LYS A 57 1.34 3.46 -35.22
C LYS A 57 1.40 2.82 -36.62
N ALA A 58 1.10 1.53 -36.77
CA ALA A 58 1.12 0.84 -38.07
C ALA A 58 0.04 1.34 -39.05
N THR A 59 -0.84 2.24 -38.61
CA THR A 59 -1.99 2.78 -39.37
C THR A 59 -1.64 3.93 -40.33
N ALA A 60 -0.36 4.29 -40.49
CA ALA A 60 0.06 5.38 -41.38
C ALA A 60 0.01 4.99 -42.88
N GLY A 61 -1.19 4.88 -43.45
CA GLY A 61 -1.40 4.98 -44.90
C GLY A 61 -1.93 3.73 -45.65
N GLY A 62 -2.25 2.64 -44.95
CA GLY A 62 -2.76 1.38 -45.56
C GLY A 62 -4.25 1.10 -45.34
N ASN A 63 -4.75 0.01 -45.94
CA ASN A 63 -6.08 -0.52 -45.68
C ASN A 63 -6.18 -0.95 -44.19
N ILE A 64 -7.07 -0.30 -43.44
CA ILE A 64 -7.26 -0.50 -41.99
C ILE A 64 -7.63 -1.97 -41.70
N GLU A 65 -8.46 -2.59 -42.53
CA GLU A 65 -8.91 -3.97 -42.32
C GLU A 65 -7.76 -4.97 -42.47
N GLU A 66 -6.91 -4.79 -43.48
CA GLU A 66 -5.73 -5.65 -43.69
C GLU A 66 -4.71 -5.50 -42.56
N THR A 67 -4.56 -4.29 -42.04
CA THR A 67 -3.66 -4.00 -40.91
C THR A 67 -4.17 -4.65 -39.63
N ALA A 68 -5.49 -4.56 -39.36
CA ALA A 68 -6.12 -5.24 -38.25
C ALA A 68 -5.95 -6.77 -38.34
N TYR A 69 -6.21 -7.34 -39.52
CA TYR A 69 -6.06 -8.77 -39.76
C TYR A 69 -4.62 -9.26 -39.50
N LYS A 70 -3.61 -8.60 -40.07
CA LYS A 70 -2.19 -8.97 -39.85
C LYS A 70 -1.77 -8.83 -38.39
N THR A 71 -2.17 -7.73 -37.74
CA THR A 71 -1.87 -7.49 -36.32
C THR A 71 -2.47 -8.60 -35.45
N ASN A 72 -3.72 -9.00 -35.72
CA ASN A 72 -4.39 -10.06 -34.97
C ASN A 72 -3.71 -11.44 -35.16
N LEU A 73 -3.16 -11.73 -36.35
CA LEU A 73 -2.39 -12.96 -36.56
C LEU A 73 -1.08 -12.97 -35.75
N GLU A 74 -0.33 -11.86 -35.78
CA GLU A 74 0.88 -11.71 -34.97
C GLU A 74 0.57 -11.78 -33.48
N ALA A 75 -0.54 -11.16 -33.06
CA ALA A 75 -1.01 -11.21 -31.69
C ALA A 75 -1.36 -12.63 -31.25
N ALA A 76 -2.01 -13.44 -32.09
CA ALA A 76 -2.34 -14.83 -31.75
C ALA A 76 -1.07 -15.66 -31.43
N ASP A 77 -0.02 -15.52 -32.23
CA ASP A 77 1.26 -16.20 -32.01
C ASP A 77 1.94 -15.74 -30.72
N GLU A 78 1.96 -14.41 -30.51
CA GLU A 78 2.62 -13.81 -29.35
C GLU A 78 1.86 -14.11 -28.05
N ILE A 79 0.52 -14.10 -28.07
CA ILE A 79 -0.32 -14.50 -26.95
C ILE A 79 0.00 -15.94 -26.56
N ALA A 80 -0.01 -16.88 -27.51
CA ALA A 80 0.30 -18.27 -27.21
C ALA A 80 1.71 -18.44 -26.62
N ARG A 81 2.68 -17.65 -27.08
CA ARG A 81 4.04 -17.62 -26.51
C ARG A 81 4.05 -17.09 -25.08
N GLN A 82 3.37 -15.98 -24.81
CA GLN A 82 3.30 -15.35 -23.49
C GLN A 82 2.56 -16.22 -22.47
N LEU A 83 1.50 -16.91 -22.87
CA LEU A 83 0.78 -17.85 -21.99
C LEU A 83 1.74 -18.92 -21.43
N ARG A 84 2.66 -19.42 -22.25
CA ARG A 84 3.68 -20.40 -21.84
C ARG A 84 4.77 -19.79 -20.96
N LEU A 85 5.28 -18.61 -21.33
CA LEU A 85 6.38 -17.96 -20.61
C LEU A 85 5.97 -17.48 -19.22
N ARG A 86 4.73 -16.98 -19.08
CA ARG A 86 4.18 -16.47 -17.82
C ARG A 86 3.45 -17.53 -16.98
N ASP A 87 3.26 -18.72 -17.55
CA ASP A 87 2.39 -19.79 -17.06
C ASP A 87 0.98 -19.30 -16.67
N LEU A 88 0.36 -18.53 -17.56
CA LEU A 88 -0.99 -18.00 -17.36
C LEU A 88 -2.02 -19.11 -17.58
N GLY A 89 -2.99 -19.24 -16.68
CA GLY A 89 -4.03 -20.26 -16.81
C GLY A 89 -5.31 -19.89 -16.08
N GLY A 90 -6.35 -20.67 -16.33
CA GLY A 90 -7.73 -20.33 -16.02
C GLY A 90 -8.45 -19.82 -17.27
N LEU A 91 -9.46 -18.98 -17.07
CA LEU A 91 -10.18 -18.31 -18.14
C LEU A 91 -9.32 -17.17 -18.71
N ILE A 92 -9.19 -17.12 -20.02
CA ILE A 92 -8.49 -16.07 -20.76
C ILE A 92 -9.46 -15.51 -21.80
N VAL A 93 -9.55 -14.19 -21.86
CA VAL A 93 -10.40 -13.46 -22.81
C VAL A 93 -9.49 -12.54 -23.62
N ILE A 94 -9.59 -12.63 -24.94
CA ILE A 94 -8.77 -11.86 -25.88
C ILE A 94 -9.69 -10.93 -26.68
N ASP A 95 -9.42 -9.63 -26.62
CA ASP A 95 -10.06 -8.60 -27.42
C ASP A 95 -9.19 -8.33 -28.65
N PHE A 96 -9.54 -8.97 -29.76
CA PHE A 96 -8.87 -8.74 -31.04
C PHE A 96 -9.44 -7.49 -31.70
N ILE A 97 -8.62 -6.83 -32.53
CA ILE A 97 -9.08 -5.68 -33.32
C ILE A 97 -10.25 -6.10 -34.21
N ASP A 98 -11.30 -5.30 -34.24
CA ASP A 98 -12.49 -5.57 -35.04
C ASP A 98 -12.16 -5.81 -36.52
N MET A 99 -12.74 -6.89 -37.06
CA MET A 99 -12.65 -7.28 -38.46
C MET A 99 -14.07 -7.40 -39.05
N LEU A 100 -14.28 -6.96 -40.28
CA LEU A 100 -15.58 -7.07 -40.95
C LEU A 100 -15.69 -8.40 -41.70
N ASP A 101 -14.64 -8.81 -42.41
CA ASP A 101 -14.63 -10.10 -43.12
C ASP A 101 -14.63 -11.30 -42.14
N ARG A 102 -15.61 -12.19 -42.33
CA ARG A 102 -15.71 -13.46 -41.61
C ARG A 102 -14.53 -14.40 -41.89
N ARG A 103 -13.90 -14.29 -43.06
CA ARG A 103 -12.70 -15.07 -43.42
C ARG A 103 -11.53 -14.68 -42.54
N HIS A 104 -11.35 -13.38 -42.27
CA HIS A 104 -10.31 -12.88 -41.36
C HIS A 104 -10.54 -13.37 -39.92
N LYS A 105 -11.79 -13.28 -39.42
CA LYS A 105 -12.17 -13.85 -38.11
C LYS A 105 -11.82 -15.33 -38.00
N ALA A 106 -12.23 -16.14 -38.97
CA ALA A 106 -11.98 -17.58 -38.97
C ALA A 106 -10.48 -17.91 -39.08
N ALA A 107 -9.70 -17.10 -39.80
CA ALA A 107 -8.26 -17.27 -39.91
C ALA A 107 -7.54 -16.96 -38.59
N VAL A 108 -7.93 -15.90 -37.86
CA VAL A 108 -7.39 -15.60 -36.53
C VAL A 108 -7.73 -16.70 -35.51
N GLU A 109 -8.99 -17.20 -35.51
CA GLU A 109 -9.37 -18.34 -34.67
C GLU A 109 -8.51 -19.59 -34.94
N ARG A 110 -8.23 -19.86 -36.22
CA ARG A 110 -7.38 -20.99 -36.64
C ARG A 110 -5.93 -20.77 -36.21
N GLN A 111 -5.40 -19.57 -36.43
CA GLN A 111 -4.04 -19.21 -36.01
C GLN A 111 -3.87 -19.41 -34.50
N MET A 112 -4.84 -18.95 -33.71
CA MET A 112 -4.79 -19.12 -32.26
C MET A 112 -4.76 -20.60 -31.85
N LYS A 113 -5.57 -21.45 -32.49
CA LYS A 113 -5.56 -22.91 -32.25
C LYS A 113 -4.23 -23.57 -32.62
N GLU A 114 -3.61 -23.13 -33.70
CA GLU A 114 -2.32 -23.63 -34.16
C GLU A 114 -1.19 -23.20 -33.22
N ALA A 115 -1.16 -21.93 -32.83
CA ALA A 115 -0.13 -21.35 -31.97
C ALA A 115 -0.09 -21.98 -30.56
N VAL A 116 -1.25 -22.40 -30.04
CA VAL A 116 -1.35 -23.09 -28.74
C VAL A 116 -1.15 -24.61 -28.82
N HIS A 117 -1.09 -25.19 -30.02
CA HIS A 117 -1.00 -26.66 -30.17
C HIS A 117 0.26 -27.25 -29.54
N LEU A 118 1.36 -26.47 -29.50
CA LEU A 118 2.63 -26.86 -28.88
C LEU A 118 2.65 -26.66 -27.36
N ASP A 119 1.58 -26.15 -26.75
CA ASP A 119 1.49 -26.00 -25.30
C ASP A 119 1.35 -27.37 -24.63
N ARG A 120 1.98 -27.51 -23.46
CA ARG A 120 1.90 -28.72 -22.64
C ARG A 120 0.60 -28.75 -21.83
N ALA A 121 0.03 -27.59 -21.52
CA ALA A 121 -1.22 -27.47 -20.80
C ALA A 121 -2.40 -27.83 -21.74
N ARG A 122 -3.44 -28.45 -21.18
CA ARG A 122 -4.69 -28.62 -21.93
C ARG A 122 -5.31 -27.24 -22.15
N ILE A 123 -5.59 -26.93 -23.41
CA ILE A 123 -6.19 -25.66 -23.83
C ILE A 123 -7.46 -25.93 -24.63
N GLU A 124 -8.52 -25.20 -24.31
CA GLU A 124 -9.76 -25.18 -25.08
C GLU A 124 -9.98 -23.78 -25.61
N VAL A 125 -9.97 -23.64 -26.94
CA VAL A 125 -10.15 -22.36 -27.64
C VAL A 125 -11.56 -22.28 -28.20
N GLY A 126 -12.31 -21.26 -27.79
CA GLY A 126 -13.64 -20.95 -28.29
C GLY A 126 -13.63 -20.35 -29.70
N LYS A 127 -14.75 -19.73 -30.06
CA LYS A 127 -14.87 -18.91 -31.28
C LYS A 127 -14.97 -17.44 -30.86
N LEU A 128 -14.75 -16.53 -31.81
CA LEU A 128 -15.05 -15.12 -31.61
C LEU A 128 -16.55 -14.94 -31.32
N SER A 129 -16.83 -14.30 -30.20
CA SER A 129 -18.17 -13.98 -29.76
C SER A 129 -18.81 -12.93 -30.67
N LYS A 130 -20.11 -12.66 -30.43
CA LYS A 130 -20.80 -11.55 -31.10
C LYS A 130 -20.20 -10.18 -30.76
N PHE A 131 -19.49 -10.08 -29.65
CA PHE A 131 -18.84 -8.86 -29.17
C PHE A 131 -17.37 -8.75 -29.61
N GLY A 132 -16.87 -9.64 -30.47
CA GLY A 132 -15.48 -9.60 -30.94
C GLY A 132 -14.47 -10.27 -30.01
N LEU A 133 -14.90 -10.68 -28.81
CA LEU A 133 -14.03 -11.35 -27.83
C LEU A 133 -13.82 -12.83 -28.16
N LEU A 134 -12.59 -13.33 -28.03
CA LEU A 134 -12.27 -14.76 -28.06
C LEU A 134 -12.06 -15.27 -26.64
N GLU A 135 -12.82 -16.30 -26.27
CA GLU A 135 -12.71 -16.96 -24.97
C GLU A 135 -11.90 -18.25 -25.09
N MET A 136 -11.00 -18.50 -24.15
CA MET A 136 -10.27 -19.76 -24.05
C MET A 136 -10.02 -20.15 -22.60
N SER A 137 -9.87 -21.44 -22.35
CA SER A 137 -9.41 -21.95 -21.06
C SER A 137 -8.06 -22.63 -21.21
N ARG A 138 -7.15 -22.39 -20.26
CA ARG A 138 -5.85 -23.05 -20.19
C ARG A 138 -5.68 -23.67 -18.81
N GLN A 139 -5.37 -24.96 -18.75
CA GLN A 139 -5.11 -25.65 -17.48
C GLN A 139 -3.94 -25.00 -16.74
N ARG A 140 -4.13 -24.70 -15.44
CA ARG A 140 -3.04 -24.23 -14.57
C ARG A 140 -2.15 -25.41 -14.20
N LEU A 141 -0.89 -25.37 -14.62
CA LEU A 141 0.11 -26.38 -14.25
C LEU A 141 0.86 -26.00 -12.96
N ARG A 142 1.13 -24.71 -12.77
CA ARG A 142 1.76 -24.15 -11.56
C ARG A 142 1.08 -22.82 -11.20
N SER A 143 1.47 -22.26 -10.06
CA SER A 143 1.22 -20.85 -9.75
C SER A 143 1.89 -19.97 -10.81
N SER A 144 1.22 -18.88 -11.22
CA SER A 144 1.74 -17.98 -12.26
C SER A 144 3.09 -17.39 -11.87
N LEU A 145 3.89 -17.02 -12.87
CA LEU A 145 5.22 -16.44 -12.62
C LEU A 145 5.14 -15.20 -11.71
N ALA A 146 4.16 -14.34 -11.95
CA ALA A 146 3.93 -13.13 -11.16
C ALA A 146 3.67 -13.41 -9.67
N SER A 147 2.99 -14.51 -9.33
CA SER A 147 2.71 -14.86 -7.93
C SER A 147 3.95 -15.25 -7.12
N HIS A 148 5.03 -15.66 -7.79
CA HIS A 148 6.31 -15.97 -7.14
C HIS A 148 7.26 -14.77 -7.11
N SER A 149 7.15 -13.87 -8.09
CA SER A 149 8.10 -12.76 -8.26
C SER A 149 7.58 -11.41 -7.76
N HIS A 150 6.27 -11.23 -7.59
CA HIS A 150 5.67 -9.96 -7.19
C HIS A 150 4.87 -10.07 -5.88
N LEU A 151 4.88 -8.99 -5.11
CA LEU A 151 4.01 -8.79 -3.95
C LEU A 151 2.87 -7.85 -4.31
N LYS A 152 1.72 -8.02 -3.65
CA LYS A 152 0.61 -7.06 -3.79
C LYS A 152 1.07 -5.68 -3.34
N CYS A 153 0.70 -4.65 -4.11
CA CYS A 153 1.02 -3.26 -3.80
C CYS A 153 0.45 -2.87 -2.43
N GLN A 154 1.30 -2.38 -1.53
CA GLN A 154 0.91 -1.99 -0.17
C GLN A 154 0.10 -0.69 -0.11
N HIS A 155 -0.05 0.04 -1.23
CA HIS A 155 -0.82 1.30 -1.28
C HIS A 155 -2.23 1.11 -1.83
N CYS A 156 -2.41 0.26 -2.84
CA CYS A 156 -3.70 0.04 -3.48
C CYS A 156 -4.22 -1.40 -3.31
N SER A 157 -3.48 -2.25 -2.59
CA SER A 157 -3.80 -3.67 -2.40
C SER A 157 -3.99 -4.44 -3.72
N GLY A 158 -3.41 -3.94 -4.81
CA GLY A 158 -3.52 -4.52 -6.15
C GLY A 158 -4.63 -3.94 -7.03
N THR A 159 -5.38 -2.92 -6.60
CA THR A 159 -6.43 -2.30 -7.42
C THR A 159 -5.91 -1.38 -8.52
N GLY A 160 -4.65 -0.91 -8.41
CA GLY A 160 -4.07 0.09 -9.33
C GLY A 160 -4.65 1.51 -9.18
N ILE A 161 -5.60 1.73 -8.26
CA ILE A 161 -6.28 3.00 -8.05
C ILE A 161 -6.25 3.34 -6.56
N VAL A 162 -5.94 4.60 -6.24
CA VAL A 162 -5.96 5.13 -4.87
C VAL A 162 -7.10 6.13 -4.71
N LYS A 163 -7.71 6.18 -3.52
CA LYS A 163 -8.77 7.16 -3.23
C LYS A 163 -8.21 8.59 -3.36
N ASN A 164 -8.99 9.49 -3.95
CA ASN A 164 -8.67 10.92 -3.96
C ASN A 164 -8.63 11.45 -2.51
N PRO A 165 -7.56 12.17 -2.10
CA PRO A 165 -7.46 12.78 -0.77
C PRO A 165 -8.70 13.60 -0.36
N GLU A 166 -9.35 14.27 -1.30
CA GLU A 166 -10.58 15.03 -1.05
C GLU A 166 -11.73 14.14 -0.58
N LEU A 167 -11.87 12.95 -1.19
CA LEU A 167 -12.90 12.00 -0.80
C LEU A 167 -12.67 11.49 0.62
N VAL A 168 -11.43 11.15 0.95
CA VAL A 168 -11.03 10.70 2.30
C VAL A 168 -11.27 11.80 3.33
N ALA A 169 -10.92 13.05 2.99
CA ALA A 169 -11.21 14.20 3.82
C ALA A 169 -12.73 14.34 4.10
N LEU A 170 -13.57 14.24 3.07
CA LEU A 170 -15.03 14.33 3.23
C LEU A 170 -15.62 13.16 4.02
N GLU A 171 -15.08 11.93 3.87
CA GLU A 171 -15.45 10.78 4.70
C GLU A 171 -15.17 11.06 6.18
N VAL A 172 -14.00 11.63 6.49
CA VAL A 172 -13.63 11.98 7.86
C VAL A 172 -14.47 13.14 8.39
N LEU A 173 -14.75 14.17 7.58
CA LEU A 173 -15.62 15.26 7.98
C LEU A 173 -17.02 14.76 8.37
N ARG A 174 -17.58 13.84 7.59
CA ARG A 174 -18.86 13.19 7.93
C ARG A 174 -18.78 12.41 9.24
N LYS A 175 -17.66 11.72 9.47
CA LYS A 175 -17.42 10.99 10.73
C LYS A 175 -17.34 11.95 11.93
N ILE A 176 -16.66 13.09 11.78
CA ILE A 176 -16.60 14.16 12.78
C ILE A 176 -18.02 14.68 13.06
N GLN A 177 -18.78 15.02 12.02
CA GLN A 177 -20.16 15.50 12.15
C GLN A 177 -21.04 14.49 12.90
N GLY A 178 -21.00 13.22 12.51
CA GLY A 178 -21.77 12.16 13.17
C GLY A 178 -21.38 11.98 14.64
N ALA A 179 -20.09 12.01 14.95
CA ALA A 179 -19.59 11.90 16.32
C ALA A 179 -20.08 13.07 17.19
N VAL A 180 -19.95 14.30 16.69
CA VAL A 180 -20.29 15.51 17.44
C VAL A 180 -21.80 15.61 17.71
N VAL A 181 -22.65 15.13 16.79
CA VAL A 181 -24.12 15.11 16.96
C VAL A 181 -24.59 14.14 18.04
N LEU A 182 -23.89 13.01 18.24
CA LEU A 182 -24.24 12.01 19.28
C LEU A 182 -24.13 12.58 20.71
N GLY A 183 -23.48 13.73 20.88
CA GLY A 183 -23.35 14.43 22.16
C GLY A 183 -22.32 13.78 23.09
N ASN A 184 -21.96 14.51 24.16
CA ASN A 184 -21.02 14.07 25.21
C ASN A 184 -19.53 13.96 24.82
N ILE A 185 -19.13 14.51 23.68
CA ILE A 185 -17.71 14.57 23.24
C ILE A 185 -17.14 15.96 23.58
N SER A 186 -15.90 16.01 24.05
CA SER A 186 -15.17 17.25 24.33
C SER A 186 -14.05 17.51 23.32
N LEU A 187 -13.43 16.44 22.83
CA LEU A 187 -12.30 16.47 21.89
C LEU A 187 -12.50 15.44 20.79
N VAL A 188 -12.26 15.86 19.55
CA VAL A 188 -12.11 14.96 18.41
C VAL A 188 -10.72 15.14 17.83
N LYS A 189 -10.01 14.05 17.61
CA LYS A 189 -8.68 14.05 17.00
C LYS A 189 -8.66 13.08 15.82
N SER A 190 -8.41 13.61 14.64
CA SER A 190 -8.29 12.81 13.43
C SER A 190 -6.90 12.93 12.83
N ARG A 191 -6.24 11.78 12.65
CA ARG A 191 -4.95 11.67 11.95
C ARG A 191 -5.19 11.17 10.53
N LEU A 192 -4.63 11.87 9.55
CA LEU A 192 -4.89 11.67 8.12
C LEU A 192 -3.58 11.76 7.33
N ALA A 193 -3.57 11.19 6.12
CA ALA A 193 -2.53 11.49 5.16
C ALA A 193 -2.45 13.00 4.86
N PRO A 194 -1.26 13.57 4.58
CA PRO A 194 -1.08 15.02 4.44
C PRO A 194 -2.03 15.69 3.45
N GLY A 195 -2.31 15.06 2.30
CA GLY A 195 -3.22 15.61 1.29
C GLY A 195 -4.65 15.79 1.82
N ALA A 196 -5.17 14.79 2.54
CA ALA A 196 -6.53 14.84 3.10
C ALA A 196 -6.60 15.83 4.27
N ALA A 197 -5.58 15.87 5.13
CA ALA A 197 -5.48 16.82 6.24
C ALA A 197 -5.45 18.27 5.73
N LEU A 198 -4.63 18.57 4.73
CA LEU A 198 -4.54 19.90 4.12
C LEU A 198 -5.86 20.33 3.49
N PHE A 199 -6.56 19.42 2.80
CA PHE A 199 -7.87 19.73 2.23
C PHE A 199 -8.88 20.10 3.32
N LEU A 200 -8.93 19.35 4.43
CA LEU A 200 -9.82 19.68 5.54
C LEU A 200 -9.52 21.05 6.15
N LEU A 201 -8.24 21.31 6.44
CA LEU A 201 -7.79 22.52 7.12
C LEU A 201 -7.89 23.78 6.26
N ASN A 202 -7.92 23.66 4.94
CA ASN A 202 -8.02 24.81 4.02
C ASN A 202 -9.40 24.94 3.38
N ASN A 203 -9.90 23.88 2.74
CA ASN A 203 -11.14 23.93 1.98
C ASN A 203 -12.39 23.74 2.87
N LYS A 204 -12.25 23.04 3.99
CA LYS A 204 -13.36 22.74 4.92
C LYS A 204 -13.20 23.39 6.30
N LYS A 205 -12.32 24.38 6.41
CA LYS A 205 -12.05 25.11 7.65
C LYS A 205 -13.30 25.73 8.30
N PHE A 206 -14.15 26.36 7.49
CA PHE A 206 -15.37 26.99 7.99
C PHE A 206 -16.37 25.97 8.54
N GLU A 207 -16.54 24.84 7.85
CA GLU A 207 -17.40 23.75 8.31
C GLU A 207 -16.90 23.16 9.64
N LEU A 208 -15.58 22.94 9.77
CA LEU A 208 -14.96 22.50 11.03
C LEU A 208 -15.20 23.52 12.16
N SER A 209 -14.96 24.82 11.89
CA SER A 209 -15.12 25.87 12.89
C SER A 209 -16.57 26.03 13.37
N SER A 210 -17.55 25.84 12.48
CA SER A 210 -18.96 25.84 12.84
C SER A 210 -19.29 24.68 13.77
N LEU A 211 -18.79 23.47 13.48
CA LEU A 211 -19.00 22.30 14.35
C LEU A 211 -18.37 22.49 15.74
N GLU A 212 -17.18 23.08 15.82
CA GLU A 212 -16.55 23.39 17.11
C GLU A 212 -17.41 24.33 17.95
N ARG A 213 -17.96 25.37 17.32
CA ARG A 213 -18.79 26.39 17.98
C ARG A 213 -20.15 25.84 18.40
N ASP A 214 -20.86 25.17 17.50
CA ASP A 214 -22.25 24.77 17.70
C ASP A 214 -22.38 23.70 18.80
N TYR A 215 -21.38 22.82 18.91
CA TYR A 215 -21.41 21.70 19.85
C TYR A 215 -20.43 21.85 21.03
N ASN A 216 -19.66 22.94 21.06
CA ASN A 216 -18.63 23.21 22.06
C ASN A 216 -17.65 22.03 22.21
N VAL A 217 -16.99 21.69 21.10
CA VAL A 217 -16.03 20.58 20.95
C VAL A 217 -14.75 21.14 20.32
N LYS A 218 -13.57 20.63 20.71
CA LYS A 218 -12.31 20.93 20.02
C LYS A 218 -12.00 19.88 18.96
N ILE A 219 -11.67 20.28 17.74
CA ILE A 219 -11.37 19.37 16.62
C ILE A 219 -9.91 19.54 16.20
N PHE A 220 -9.12 18.49 16.37
CA PHE A 220 -7.72 18.41 15.94
C PHE A 220 -7.60 17.57 14.67
N ILE A 221 -7.09 18.19 13.61
CA ILE A 221 -6.72 17.52 12.36
C ILE A 221 -5.20 17.45 12.29
N LEU A 222 -4.65 16.24 12.28
CA LEU A 222 -3.22 15.96 12.27
C LEU A 222 -2.82 15.30 10.95
N ALA A 223 -1.81 15.86 10.28
CA ALA A 223 -1.18 15.22 9.13
C ALA A 223 -0.14 14.20 9.61
N ASP A 224 -0.27 12.94 9.20
CA ASP A 224 0.71 11.88 9.44
C ASP A 224 1.15 11.26 8.11
N GLY A 225 2.42 11.47 7.74
CA GLY A 225 3.00 10.93 6.51
C GLY A 225 3.23 9.42 6.53
N ARG A 226 3.05 8.76 7.68
CA ARG A 226 3.15 7.30 7.80
C ARG A 226 1.84 6.58 7.43
N LEU A 227 0.73 7.31 7.38
CA LEU A 227 -0.57 6.75 6.97
C LEU A 227 -0.64 6.67 5.45
N ARG A 228 -1.27 5.60 4.94
CA ARG A 228 -1.60 5.52 3.51
C ARG A 228 -2.63 6.59 3.14
N ALA A 229 -2.71 6.91 1.85
CA ALA A 229 -3.61 7.94 1.33
C ALA A 229 -5.09 7.70 1.68
N ASP A 230 -5.49 6.44 1.83
CA ASP A 230 -6.84 5.97 2.17
C ASP A 230 -7.06 5.70 3.67
N GLU A 231 -6.00 5.75 4.48
CA GLU A 231 -6.06 5.47 5.91
C GLU A 231 -6.25 6.73 6.75
N TYR A 232 -7.01 6.58 7.83
CA TYR A 232 -7.16 7.60 8.85
C TYR A 232 -7.40 6.98 10.22
N GLN A 233 -6.95 7.67 11.26
CA GLN A 233 -7.21 7.32 12.65
C GLN A 233 -8.14 8.37 13.26
N PHE A 234 -9.03 7.93 14.13
CA PHE A 234 -10.08 8.78 14.70
C PHE A 234 -10.23 8.47 16.19
N GLU A 235 -9.87 9.44 17.01
CA GLU A 235 -9.89 9.40 18.47
C GLU A 235 -10.93 10.42 18.98
N MET A 236 -11.66 10.06 20.03
CA MET A 236 -12.66 10.91 20.68
C MET A 236 -12.48 10.85 22.18
N GLU A 237 -12.62 11.99 22.86
CA GLU A 237 -12.68 12.06 24.31
C GLU A 237 -14.04 12.56 24.76
N SER A 238 -14.56 12.01 25.86
CA SER A 238 -15.86 12.39 26.40
C SER A 238 -15.73 13.52 27.42
N LYS A 239 -16.80 14.31 27.58
CA LYS A 239 -16.85 15.38 28.61
C LYS A 239 -16.70 14.81 30.04
N HIS A 240 -17.14 13.57 30.26
CA HIS A 240 -17.01 12.88 31.55
C HIS A 240 -15.55 12.51 31.87
N SER A 241 -14.84 11.97 30.88
CA SER A 241 -13.43 11.58 31.06
C SER A 241 -12.50 12.77 31.27
N GLN A 242 -12.80 13.92 30.66
CA GLN A 242 -12.08 15.17 30.96
C GLN A 242 -12.35 15.71 32.36
N GLN A 243 -13.61 15.67 32.84
CA GLN A 243 -13.92 16.09 34.22
C GLN A 243 -13.32 15.17 35.28
N GLU A 244 -13.20 13.86 35.00
CA GLU A 244 -12.50 12.91 35.88
C GLU A 244 -11.00 13.18 35.92
N ALA A 245 -10.36 13.37 34.77
CA ALA A 245 -8.93 13.70 34.69
C ALA A 245 -8.60 15.05 35.35
N GLU A 246 -9.44 16.07 35.16
CA GLU A 246 -9.30 17.38 35.83
C GLU A 246 -9.48 17.26 37.34
N ARG A 247 -10.43 16.44 37.82
CA ARG A 247 -10.62 16.18 39.26
C ARG A 247 -9.44 15.41 39.88
N GLU A 248 -8.88 14.45 39.16
CA GLU A 248 -7.70 13.70 39.60
C GLU A 248 -6.46 14.61 39.66
N ALA A 249 -6.25 15.46 38.66
CA ALA A 249 -5.17 16.45 38.65
C ALA A 249 -5.31 17.46 39.79
N HIS A 250 -6.52 18.01 40.02
CA HIS A 250 -6.77 18.93 41.12
C HIS A 250 -6.60 18.29 42.50
N ARG A 251 -6.92 17.00 42.63
CA ARG A 251 -6.70 16.24 43.87
C ARG A 251 -5.21 16.00 44.12
N ALA A 252 -4.44 15.67 43.09
CA ALA A 252 -2.99 15.51 43.20
C ALA A 252 -2.29 16.82 43.60
N GLU A 253 -2.72 17.96 43.04
CA GLU A 253 -2.20 19.29 43.43
C GLU A 253 -2.58 19.68 44.87
N GLN A 254 -3.80 19.35 45.32
CA GLN A 254 -4.22 19.61 46.71
C GLN A 254 -3.51 18.71 47.74
N GLU A 255 -3.17 17.47 47.36
CA GLU A 255 -2.37 16.57 48.20
C GLU A 255 -0.92 17.08 48.32
N GLN A 256 -0.32 17.60 47.23
CA GLN A 256 1.01 18.23 47.28
C GLN A 256 1.06 19.53 48.10
N ASN A 257 -0.01 20.34 48.09
CA ASN A 257 -0.07 21.58 48.87
C ASN A 257 -0.33 21.37 50.38
N LYS A 258 -0.86 20.21 50.78
CA LYS A 258 -1.06 19.87 52.21
C LYS A 258 0.22 19.41 52.91
N GLU A 259 1.21 18.93 52.17
CA GLU A 259 2.53 18.57 52.72
C GLU A 259 3.46 19.78 52.94
N ALA A 260 3.02 20.99 52.57
CA ALA A 260 3.82 22.22 52.61
C ALA A 260 3.40 23.25 53.69
N GLU A 261 2.74 22.81 54.78
CA GLU A 261 2.52 23.67 55.96
C GLU A 261 3.73 23.56 56.93
N PRO A 262 4.43 24.66 57.29
CA PRO A 262 5.58 24.58 58.20
C PRO A 262 5.11 24.38 59.64
N GLN A 263 5.64 23.36 60.32
CA GLN A 263 5.52 23.21 61.77
C GLN A 263 6.25 24.39 62.45
N MET A 264 5.52 25.20 63.21
CA MET A 264 6.11 26.20 64.09
C MET A 264 6.90 25.50 65.20
N LEU A 265 8.20 25.78 65.28
CA LEU A 265 9.06 25.43 66.40
C LEU A 265 8.87 26.49 67.50
N ASP A 266 8.48 26.06 68.70
CA ASP A 266 8.48 26.90 69.89
C ASP A 266 9.91 27.37 70.22
N HIS A 267 10.01 28.67 70.52
CA HIS A 267 11.23 29.38 70.90
C HIS A 267 11.31 29.38 72.43
N ASP A 268 12.32 28.73 73.01
CA ASP A 268 12.66 28.89 74.44
C ASP A 268 13.89 29.80 74.53
N ASP A 269 13.72 30.89 75.28
CA ASP A 269 14.69 31.96 75.55
C ASP A 269 15.84 31.49 76.48
N ASP A 270 17.07 31.87 76.14
CA ASP A 270 18.28 31.71 76.98
C ASP A 270 18.40 32.87 78.00
N GLU A 271 18.57 32.53 79.29
CA GLU A 271 19.17 33.41 80.31
C GLU A 271 20.51 32.83 80.82
N ASP A 272 21.45 33.76 80.99
CA ASP A 272 22.90 33.62 81.25
C ASP A 272 23.26 33.05 82.64
N SER A 273 24.27 32.16 82.72
CA SER A 273 25.27 32.16 83.81
C SER A 273 26.48 31.22 83.58
N THR A 274 27.63 31.86 83.34
CA THR A 274 28.99 31.62 83.89
C THR A 274 29.66 30.23 83.97
N SER A 275 30.88 30.20 83.39
CA SER A 275 32.20 29.68 83.88
C SER A 275 32.83 28.42 83.22
N ALA A 276 34.09 28.61 82.79
CA ALA A 276 35.27 27.73 82.58
C ALA A 276 35.07 26.22 82.29
N GLU A 277 35.79 25.53 81.40
CA GLU A 277 37.25 25.46 81.21
C GLU A 277 37.59 24.56 79.99
N GLN A 278 38.55 24.97 79.17
CA GLN A 278 39.56 24.25 78.35
C GLN A 278 39.36 22.90 77.58
N VAL A 279 40.07 22.89 76.42
CA VAL A 279 40.77 21.80 75.66
C VAL A 279 40.06 21.12 74.45
N ASP A 280 40.33 21.66 73.25
CA ASP A 280 41.09 21.11 72.09
C ASP A 280 41.04 19.62 71.66
N PRO A 281 41.39 19.27 70.38
CA PRO A 281 40.51 18.56 69.45
C PRO A 281 41.14 17.33 68.75
N ALA A 282 40.36 16.51 68.03
CA ALA A 282 40.85 15.58 66.97
C ALA A 282 39.68 14.85 66.28
N LYS A 283 39.42 15.06 64.97
CA LYS A 283 40.01 14.43 63.75
C LYS A 283 39.23 13.20 63.22
N GLY A 284 38.94 13.27 61.91
CA GLY A 284 39.12 12.19 60.94
C GLY A 284 37.82 11.57 60.40
N LYS A 285 37.39 11.81 59.16
CA LYS A 285 37.84 11.38 57.80
C LYS A 285 37.37 9.99 57.34
N ALA A 286 36.96 9.99 56.05
CA ALA A 286 36.86 8.91 55.04
C ALA A 286 35.61 8.00 55.11
N ALA A 287 34.79 7.80 54.06
CA ALA A 287 34.89 7.69 52.59
C ALA A 287 35.18 6.26 52.06
N SER A 288 34.22 5.70 51.29
CA SER A 288 34.30 4.67 50.22
C SER A 288 32.86 4.13 50.00
N VAL A 289 32.14 4.23 48.87
CA VAL A 289 32.33 3.85 47.45
C VAL A 289 32.59 2.36 47.22
N GLU A 290 31.63 1.67 46.59
CA GLU A 290 31.75 0.60 45.57
C GLU A 290 30.30 0.25 45.09
N THR A 291 29.86 0.69 43.91
CA THR A 291 29.80 -0.02 42.60
C THR A 291 29.30 -1.47 42.63
N SER A 292 28.23 -1.77 41.86
CA SER A 292 28.30 -2.59 40.62
C SER A 292 26.93 -2.74 39.98
N ALA A 293 26.91 -2.67 38.65
CA ALA A 293 25.78 -2.84 37.75
C ALA A 293 25.62 -4.32 37.35
N GLU A 294 24.41 -4.72 36.92
CA GLU A 294 24.20 -5.52 35.70
C GLU A 294 22.72 -5.59 35.29
N MET A 295 22.51 -5.67 33.98
CA MET A 295 21.26 -5.57 33.21
C MET A 295 20.60 -6.98 33.00
N PRO A 296 19.83 -7.26 31.92
CA PRO A 296 18.40 -7.00 31.73
C PRO A 296 17.62 -8.25 31.25
N SER A 297 16.30 -8.11 31.02
CA SER A 297 15.46 -8.73 29.95
C SER A 297 13.98 -8.60 30.35
N SER A 298 12.97 -8.38 29.50
CA SER A 298 12.77 -8.56 28.06
C SER A 298 11.69 -7.59 27.56
#